data_AF-A0A7Y3N8T0-F1
#
_entry.id   AF-A0A7Y3N8T0-F1
#
_cell.length_a   1.000
_cell.length_b   1.000
_cell.length_c   1.000
_cell.angle_alpha   90.00
_cell.angle_beta   90.00
_cell.angle_gamma   90.00
#
_symmetry.space_group_name_H-M   'P 1'
#
loop_
_entity.id
_entity.type
_entity.pdbx_description
1 polymer ?
#
loop_
_entity_poly.entity_id
_entity_poly.type
_entity_poly.pdbx_seq_one_letter_code
_entity_poly.pdbx_strand_id
1 'polypeptide(L)'
;MSDPSVSKLTFFQKNDTLCPICEAPFKKEELRQGGGRQIAGPLGDDLRRFYEASKKFGEIYPLIYSVLTCPRCYYSALSSDFLTPDPKAIDALRAEEEERKKFVDPLFDDLDFEHPKTLYEGAAGYLLCLMTYNHFTNTFSPTVKSAICALRGAWCFADLHKKYPSENWDYLEKILYHKAKFFYTQTVEKEQSGDETVNASMFFGPDVDNNYGYDGVMYLTGWLEFHFGNRENEAARAESLATARRAIARLVGMGKSSKAKPSALIDKAKDLHKLMGEAIKDE
;
A
#
# COMPACT_ATOMS: atom_id res chain seq x y z
N MET A 1 -26.31 -6.85 -26.36
CA MET A 1 -25.52 -6.38 -27.52
C MET A 1 -24.48 -5.41 -26.99
N SER A 2 -23.22 -5.83 -26.90
CA SER A 2 -22.11 -5.02 -26.36
C SER A 2 -21.43 -4.24 -27.48
N ASP A 3 -21.34 -2.93 -27.34
CA ASP A 3 -20.65 -2.00 -28.24
C ASP A 3 -19.17 -2.43 -28.46
N PRO A 4 -18.69 -2.59 -29.70
CA PRO A 4 -17.32 -3.03 -30.00
C PRO A 4 -16.23 -1.98 -29.74
N SER A 5 -16.57 -0.76 -29.33
CA SER A 5 -15.64 0.38 -29.27
C SER A 5 -15.08 0.72 -27.88
N VAL A 6 -15.47 -0.02 -26.83
CA VAL A 6 -14.84 0.10 -25.51
C VAL A 6 -13.48 -0.61 -25.55
N SER A 7 -12.44 0.15 -25.89
CA SER A 7 -11.06 -0.29 -25.69
C SER A 7 -10.90 -0.71 -24.21
N LYS A 8 -10.58 -1.98 -23.97
CA LYS A 8 -10.50 -2.53 -22.60
C LYS A 8 -9.46 -1.78 -21.78
N LEU A 9 -9.80 -1.35 -20.56
CA LEU A 9 -8.89 -0.71 -19.60
C LEU A 9 -7.73 -1.65 -19.22
N THR A 10 -8.05 -2.93 -19.09
CA THR A 10 -7.12 -4.01 -18.73
C THR A 10 -7.06 -5.07 -19.83
N PHE A 11 -6.20 -6.06 -19.65
CA PHE A 11 -6.17 -7.28 -20.43
C PHE A 11 -5.64 -8.43 -19.58
N PHE A 12 -6.07 -9.65 -19.89
CA PHE A 12 -5.46 -10.85 -19.37
C PHE A 12 -4.26 -11.25 -20.23
N GLN A 13 -3.15 -11.64 -19.58
CA GLN A 13 -2.00 -12.18 -20.28
C GLN A 13 -2.40 -13.43 -21.10
N LYS A 14 -1.67 -13.67 -22.20
CA LYS A 14 -1.95 -14.85 -23.06
C LYS A 14 -1.56 -16.15 -22.39
N ASN A 15 -0.44 -16.16 -21.67
CA ASN A 15 0.08 -17.34 -21.00
C ASN A 15 -0.50 -17.47 -19.61
N ASP A 16 -0.65 -18.71 -19.15
CA ASP A 16 -1.05 -18.97 -17.77
C ASP A 16 0.09 -18.62 -16.81
N THR A 17 -0.30 -18.06 -15.69
CA THR A 17 0.55 -17.91 -14.50
C THR A 17 0.27 -19.11 -13.60
N LEU A 18 1.32 -19.80 -13.17
CA LEU A 18 1.20 -20.89 -12.20
C LEU A 18 1.36 -20.34 -10.79
N CYS A 19 0.39 -20.59 -9.91
CA CYS A 19 0.54 -20.19 -8.50
C CYS A 19 1.66 -21.00 -7.83
N PRO A 20 2.66 -20.38 -7.19
CA PRO A 20 3.76 -21.13 -6.56
C PRO A 20 3.36 -21.83 -5.26
N ILE A 21 2.18 -21.53 -4.71
CA ILE A 21 1.69 -22.14 -3.47
C ILE A 21 0.83 -23.37 -3.75
N CYS A 22 -0.12 -23.24 -4.68
CA CYS A 22 -1.13 -24.25 -4.97
C CYS A 22 -1.07 -24.86 -6.36
N GLU A 23 -0.16 -24.37 -7.22
CA GLU A 23 0.06 -24.86 -8.59
C GLU A 23 -1.16 -24.73 -9.52
N ALA A 24 -2.21 -24.01 -9.12
CA ALA A 24 -3.33 -23.73 -10.00
C ALA A 24 -2.90 -22.74 -11.11
N PRO A 25 -3.21 -23.04 -12.39
CA PRO A 25 -3.01 -22.09 -13.49
C PRO A 25 -4.11 -21.02 -13.47
N PHE A 26 -3.76 -19.78 -13.75
CA PHE A 26 -4.72 -18.69 -13.92
C PHE A 26 -4.17 -17.60 -14.83
N LYS A 27 -5.04 -16.74 -15.35
CA LYS A 27 -4.62 -15.60 -16.17
C LYS A 27 -4.34 -14.39 -15.30
N LYS A 28 -3.13 -13.83 -15.39
CA LYS A 28 -2.82 -12.54 -14.76
C LYS A 28 -3.49 -11.41 -15.53
N GLU A 29 -4.29 -10.60 -14.85
CA GLU A 29 -4.80 -9.33 -15.37
C GLU A 29 -3.74 -8.23 -15.27
N GLU A 30 -3.62 -7.39 -16.30
CA GLU A 30 -2.75 -6.23 -16.32
C GLU A 30 -3.47 -4.97 -16.82
N LEU A 31 -3.14 -3.85 -16.19
CA LEU A 31 -3.59 -2.54 -16.61
C LEU A 31 -2.86 -2.09 -17.88
N ARG A 32 -3.61 -1.61 -18.88
CA ARG A 32 -2.99 -1.05 -20.08
C ARG A 32 -2.38 0.31 -19.76
N GLN A 33 -1.14 0.51 -20.22
CA GLN A 33 -0.42 1.77 -20.10
C GLN A 33 -0.69 2.67 -21.31
N GLY A 34 -0.63 3.99 -21.09
CA GLY A 34 -0.73 5.01 -22.14
C GLY A 34 -2.14 5.30 -22.69
N GLY A 35 -2.19 6.18 -23.70
CA GLY A 35 -3.42 6.55 -24.42
C GLY A 35 -4.49 7.25 -23.57
N GLY A 36 -4.08 8.07 -22.59
CA GLY A 36 -5.00 8.84 -21.75
C GLY A 36 -5.82 8.00 -20.77
N ARG A 37 -5.37 6.78 -20.45
CA ARG A 37 -6.00 5.92 -19.43
C ARG A 37 -5.72 6.47 -18.05
N GLN A 38 -4.45 6.60 -17.68
CA GLN A 38 -4.05 7.09 -16.36
C GLN A 38 -3.77 8.58 -16.45
N ILE A 39 -4.73 9.40 -16.02
CA ILE A 39 -4.60 10.85 -15.94
C ILE A 39 -4.16 11.18 -14.51
N ALA A 40 -2.90 11.54 -14.32
CA ALA A 40 -2.35 11.87 -13.01
C ALA A 40 -3.01 13.13 -12.45
N GLY A 41 -3.65 13.01 -11.29
CA GLY A 41 -4.22 14.10 -10.52
C GLY A 41 -3.29 14.57 -9.38
N PRO A 42 -3.81 15.22 -8.34
CA PRO A 42 -3.01 15.76 -7.24
C PRO A 42 -2.29 14.68 -6.43
N LEU A 43 -1.21 15.08 -5.75
CA LEU A 43 -0.48 14.23 -4.80
C LEU A 43 -0.98 14.51 -3.38
N GLY A 44 -1.56 13.50 -2.72
CA GLY A 44 -1.99 13.54 -1.32
C GLY A 44 -0.84 13.72 -0.34
N ASP A 45 -1.16 14.13 0.89
CA ASP A 45 -0.16 14.32 1.95
C ASP A 45 0.39 13.00 2.49
N ASP A 46 -0.30 11.90 2.26
CA ASP A 46 0.18 10.53 2.44
C ASP A 46 0.98 10.00 1.23
N LEU A 47 1.36 10.89 0.29
CA LEU A 47 2.06 10.58 -0.95
C LEU A 47 1.27 9.70 -1.95
N ARG A 48 -0.05 9.58 -1.77
CA ARG A 48 -0.94 8.96 -2.75
C ARG A 48 -1.07 9.81 -4.01
N ARG A 49 -0.93 9.22 -5.19
CA ARG A 49 -1.30 9.86 -6.46
C ARG A 49 -2.79 9.60 -6.71
N PHE A 50 -3.57 10.68 -6.75
CA PHE A 50 -4.94 10.57 -7.24
C PHE A 50 -4.94 10.51 -8.77
N TYR A 51 -5.95 9.87 -9.35
CA TYR A 51 -6.14 9.79 -10.79
C TYR A 51 -7.48 10.41 -11.17
N GLU A 52 -7.46 11.26 -12.19
CA GLU A 52 -8.69 11.86 -12.73
C GLU A 52 -9.43 10.85 -13.60
N ALA A 53 -10.77 10.89 -13.53
CA ALA A 53 -11.61 10.02 -14.35
C ALA A 53 -11.40 10.35 -15.84
N SER A 54 -11.07 9.31 -16.62
CA SER A 54 -10.92 9.45 -18.06
C SER A 54 -12.30 9.55 -18.72
N LYS A 55 -12.49 10.50 -19.63
CA LYS A 55 -13.73 10.59 -20.43
C LYS A 55 -14.07 9.30 -21.18
N LYS A 56 -13.06 8.49 -21.53
CA LYS A 56 -13.22 7.25 -22.28
C LYS A 56 -13.29 6.00 -21.41
N PHE A 57 -12.59 6.00 -20.27
CA PHE A 57 -12.39 4.79 -19.46
C PHE A 57 -13.00 4.88 -18.05
N GLY A 58 -13.55 6.03 -17.67
CA GLY A 58 -14.09 6.27 -16.34
C GLY A 58 -13.02 6.41 -15.27
N GLU A 59 -13.42 6.14 -14.02
CA GLU A 59 -12.53 6.08 -12.87
C GLU A 59 -11.60 4.87 -12.97
N ILE A 60 -10.34 5.06 -12.56
CA ILE A 60 -9.32 4.03 -12.63
C ILE A 60 -8.57 4.03 -11.31
N TYR A 61 -8.25 2.84 -10.83
CA TYR A 61 -7.50 2.61 -9.60
C TYR A 61 -6.25 1.80 -9.92
N PRO A 62 -5.15 2.42 -10.40
CA PRO A 62 -3.97 1.67 -10.85
C PRO A 62 -3.36 0.77 -9.77
N LEU A 63 -3.53 1.18 -8.52
CA LEU A 63 -2.99 0.54 -7.34
C LEU A 63 -3.42 -0.92 -7.20
N ILE A 64 -4.68 -1.25 -7.51
CA ILE A 64 -5.23 -2.61 -7.34
C ILE A 64 -4.54 -3.66 -8.22
N TYR A 65 -3.80 -3.23 -9.25
CA TYR A 65 -3.03 -4.10 -10.15
C TYR A 65 -1.58 -4.30 -9.69
N SER A 66 -1.16 -3.67 -8.58
CA SER A 66 0.17 -3.90 -8.01
C SER A 66 0.24 -5.17 -7.16
N VAL A 67 -0.91 -5.70 -6.75
CA VAL A 67 -1.05 -6.98 -6.06
C VAL A 67 -1.58 -8.05 -7.01
N LEU A 68 -1.05 -9.25 -6.87
CA LEU A 68 -1.53 -10.43 -7.58
C LEU A 68 -2.07 -11.43 -6.55
N THR A 69 -3.25 -11.98 -6.83
CA THR A 69 -3.95 -12.92 -5.95
C THR A 69 -4.31 -14.15 -6.75
N CYS A 70 -3.98 -15.33 -6.22
CA CYS A 70 -4.38 -16.59 -6.82
C CYS A 70 -5.89 -16.80 -6.61
N PRO A 71 -6.69 -17.04 -7.67
CA PRO A 71 -8.13 -17.25 -7.53
C PRO A 71 -8.47 -18.54 -6.77
N ARG A 72 -7.56 -19.51 -6.74
CA ARG A 72 -7.79 -20.80 -6.07
C ARG A 72 -7.53 -20.71 -4.57
N CYS A 73 -6.32 -20.33 -4.16
CA CYS A 73 -5.86 -20.47 -2.78
C CYS A 73 -5.74 -19.15 -2.00
N TYR A 74 -6.14 -18.04 -2.64
CA TYR A 74 -6.14 -16.69 -2.09
C TYR A 74 -4.77 -16.21 -1.58
N TYR A 75 -3.69 -16.90 -1.99
CA TYR A 75 -2.33 -16.39 -1.84
C TYR A 75 -2.24 -15.07 -2.61
N SER A 76 -1.88 -14.01 -1.90
CA SER A 76 -1.72 -12.67 -2.45
C SER A 76 -0.37 -12.10 -2.08
N ALA A 77 0.30 -11.45 -3.03
CA ALA A 77 1.56 -10.76 -2.78
C ALA A 77 1.69 -9.56 -3.72
N LEU A 78 2.64 -8.66 -3.43
CA LEU A 78 3.06 -7.68 -4.44
C LEU A 78 3.52 -8.42 -5.69
N SER A 79 3.22 -7.88 -6.87
CA SER A 79 3.52 -8.53 -8.15
C SER A 79 5.00 -8.89 -8.33
N SER A 80 5.90 -8.15 -7.67
CA SER A 80 7.35 -8.42 -7.65
C SER A 80 7.73 -9.69 -6.92
N ASP A 81 6.93 -10.12 -5.94
CA ASP A 81 7.22 -11.26 -5.06
C ASP A 81 6.36 -12.48 -5.39
N PHE A 82 5.23 -12.29 -6.09
CA PHE A 82 4.22 -13.32 -6.24
C PHE A 82 4.79 -14.65 -6.76
N LEU A 83 5.61 -14.61 -7.82
CA LEU A 83 6.19 -15.80 -8.46
C LEU A 83 7.42 -16.35 -7.75
N THR A 84 8.00 -15.60 -6.82
CA THR A 84 9.20 -15.97 -6.08
C THR A 84 8.96 -15.73 -4.58
N PRO A 85 7.99 -16.45 -3.97
CA PRO A 85 7.76 -16.34 -2.53
C PRO A 85 8.98 -16.81 -1.75
N ASP A 86 9.05 -16.43 -0.48
CA ASP A 86 10.01 -17.02 0.44
C ASP A 86 9.83 -18.55 0.49
N PRO A 87 10.83 -19.36 0.11
CA PRO A 87 10.72 -20.82 0.15
C PRO A 87 10.35 -21.36 1.53
N LYS A 88 10.75 -20.67 2.61
CA LYS A 88 10.43 -21.05 3.99
C LYS A 88 8.96 -20.81 4.35
N ALA A 89 8.27 -19.95 3.61
CA ALA A 89 6.87 -19.61 3.85
C ALA A 89 5.90 -20.55 3.12
N ILE A 90 6.34 -21.29 2.09
CA ILE A 90 5.45 -22.03 1.19
C ILE A 90 4.53 -23.01 1.92
N ASP A 91 5.08 -23.82 2.84
CA ASP A 91 4.30 -24.83 3.55
C ASP A 91 3.26 -24.20 4.48
N ALA A 92 3.62 -23.13 5.20
CA ALA A 92 2.69 -22.37 6.05
C ALA A 92 1.58 -21.72 5.21
N LEU A 93 1.95 -21.07 4.10
CA LEU A 93 0.99 -20.47 3.18
C LEU A 93 0.03 -21.50 2.58
N ARG A 94 0.51 -22.71 2.29
CA ARG A 94 -0.36 -23.79 1.82
C ARG A 94 -1.33 -24.26 2.91
N ALA A 95 -0.87 -24.38 4.15
CA ALA A 95 -1.70 -24.81 5.29
C ALA A 95 -2.80 -23.79 5.64
N GLU A 96 -2.54 -22.50 5.48
CA GLU A 96 -3.46 -21.40 5.86
C GLU A 96 -4.42 -20.96 4.74
N GLU A 97 -4.58 -21.75 3.68
CA GLU A 97 -5.51 -21.42 2.59
C GLU A 97 -6.93 -21.12 3.08
N GLU A 98 -7.49 -22.03 3.87
CA GLU A 98 -8.87 -21.91 4.34
C GLU A 98 -9.04 -20.76 5.34
N GLU A 99 -7.97 -20.44 6.09
CA GLU A 99 -7.96 -19.27 6.97
C GLU A 99 -8.04 -17.97 6.17
N ARG A 100 -7.27 -17.85 5.07
CA ARG A 100 -7.32 -16.68 4.18
C ARG A 100 -8.69 -16.44 3.58
N LYS A 101 -9.38 -17.48 3.12
CA LYS A 101 -10.75 -17.37 2.59
C LYS A 101 -11.71 -16.91 3.68
N LYS A 102 -11.76 -17.63 4.80
CA LYS A 102 -12.61 -17.29 5.96
C LYS A 102 -12.38 -15.89 6.53
N PHE A 103 -11.18 -15.34 6.36
CA PHE A 103 -10.87 -13.98 6.79
C PHE A 103 -11.54 -12.92 5.91
N VAL A 104 -11.62 -13.14 4.59
CA VAL A 104 -12.18 -12.16 3.65
C VAL A 104 -13.66 -12.38 3.34
N ASP A 105 -14.15 -13.62 3.41
CA ASP A 105 -15.56 -13.95 3.10
C ASP A 105 -16.59 -13.11 3.87
N PRO A 106 -16.41 -12.78 5.17
CA PRO A 106 -17.38 -11.96 5.90
C PRO A 106 -17.36 -10.47 5.50
N LEU A 107 -16.31 -10.04 4.80
CA LEU A 107 -16.12 -8.64 4.42
C LEU A 107 -16.67 -8.37 3.01
N PHE A 108 -16.78 -9.39 2.16
CA PHE A 108 -17.09 -9.23 0.74
C PHE A 108 -18.03 -10.36 0.29
N ASP A 109 -19.18 -10.01 -0.29
CA ASP A 109 -20.22 -10.99 -0.61
C ASP A 109 -19.83 -11.97 -1.73
N ASP A 110 -19.12 -11.51 -2.78
CA ASP A 110 -18.80 -12.31 -3.97
C ASP A 110 -17.42 -11.92 -4.58
N LEU A 111 -16.32 -12.21 -3.88
CA LEU A 111 -14.98 -11.96 -4.43
C LEU A 111 -14.66 -12.89 -5.60
N ASP A 112 -14.23 -12.30 -6.72
CA ASP A 112 -13.85 -13.06 -7.91
C ASP A 112 -12.52 -12.57 -8.49
N PHE A 113 -11.49 -13.40 -8.35
CA PHE A 113 -10.15 -13.10 -8.87
C PHE A 113 -9.89 -13.68 -10.27
N GLU A 114 -10.85 -14.36 -10.91
CA GLU A 114 -10.74 -14.86 -12.29
C GLU A 114 -11.25 -13.84 -13.32
N HIS A 115 -12.12 -12.92 -12.90
CA HIS A 115 -12.67 -11.85 -13.71
C HIS A 115 -11.94 -10.51 -13.51
N PRO A 116 -12.16 -9.50 -14.38
CA PRO A 116 -11.53 -8.20 -14.24
C PRO A 116 -11.73 -7.61 -12.84
N LYS A 117 -10.63 -7.29 -12.16
CA LYS A 117 -10.62 -6.81 -10.78
C LYS A 117 -11.40 -5.51 -10.65
N THR A 118 -12.19 -5.44 -9.60
CA THR A 118 -12.79 -4.21 -9.08
C THR A 118 -12.02 -3.73 -7.86
N LEU A 119 -12.51 -2.64 -7.24
CA LEU A 119 -11.97 -2.17 -5.96
C LEU A 119 -12.07 -3.22 -4.85
N TYR A 120 -13.09 -4.09 -4.88
CA TYR A 120 -13.27 -5.14 -3.86
C TYR A 120 -12.11 -6.15 -3.92
N GLU A 121 -11.81 -6.70 -5.10
CA GLU A 121 -10.67 -7.62 -5.28
C GLU A 121 -9.33 -6.93 -4.98
N GLY A 122 -9.21 -5.64 -5.30
CA GLY A 122 -8.04 -4.84 -4.95
C GLY A 122 -7.83 -4.72 -3.43
N ALA A 123 -8.88 -4.33 -2.71
CA ALA A 123 -8.87 -4.18 -1.27
C ALA A 123 -8.62 -5.51 -0.56
N ALA A 124 -9.33 -6.57 -0.96
CA ALA A 124 -9.13 -7.94 -0.46
C ALA A 124 -7.69 -8.42 -0.73
N GLY A 125 -7.15 -8.14 -1.92
CA GLY A 125 -5.77 -8.47 -2.28
C GLY A 125 -4.74 -7.90 -1.30
N TYR A 126 -4.93 -6.67 -0.82
CA TYR A 126 -4.04 -6.06 0.20
C TYR A 126 -4.17 -6.69 1.57
N LEU A 127 -5.39 -7.01 2.00
CA LEU A 127 -5.64 -7.73 3.24
C LEU A 127 -4.93 -9.10 3.22
N LEU A 128 -5.07 -9.84 2.13
CA LEU A 128 -4.41 -11.13 1.92
C LEU A 128 -2.88 -11.00 1.83
N CYS A 129 -2.35 -9.91 1.24
CA CYS A 129 -0.91 -9.64 1.24
C CYS A 129 -0.34 -9.52 2.66
N LEU A 130 -1.07 -8.87 3.58
CA LEU A 130 -0.64 -8.77 4.98
C LEU A 130 -0.52 -10.16 5.63
N MET A 131 -1.48 -11.05 5.35
CA MET A 131 -1.41 -12.44 5.84
C MET A 131 -0.22 -13.18 5.25
N THR A 132 0.09 -12.97 3.96
CA THR A 132 1.26 -13.57 3.32
C THR A 132 2.57 -13.12 3.93
N TYR A 133 2.77 -11.81 4.11
CA TYR A 133 4.05 -11.26 4.57
C TYR A 133 4.36 -11.57 6.04
N ASN A 134 3.37 -12.00 6.84
CA ASN A 134 3.61 -12.53 8.18
C ASN A 134 4.53 -13.77 8.20
N HIS A 135 4.61 -14.51 7.08
CA HIS A 135 5.42 -15.73 6.97
C HIS A 135 6.78 -15.52 6.32
N PHE A 136 7.01 -14.36 5.69
CA PHE A 136 8.24 -14.10 4.96
C PHE A 136 9.36 -13.75 5.94
N THR A 137 10.58 -14.18 5.63
CA THR A 137 11.76 -13.85 6.42
C THR A 137 12.35 -12.50 6.02
N ASN A 138 13.20 -11.96 6.90
CA ASN A 138 13.78 -10.62 6.77
C ASN A 138 14.54 -10.38 5.45
N THR A 139 14.99 -11.43 4.74
CA THR A 139 15.64 -11.32 3.43
C THR A 139 14.72 -10.76 2.35
N PHE A 140 13.40 -10.82 2.55
CA PHE A 140 12.39 -10.28 1.64
C PHE A 140 11.90 -8.88 2.04
N SER A 141 12.44 -8.29 3.11
CA SER A 141 11.98 -7.03 3.70
C SER A 141 10.45 -7.01 3.98
N PRO A 142 9.90 -8.03 4.66
CA PRO A 142 8.46 -8.19 4.86
C PRO A 142 7.82 -7.05 5.67
N THR A 143 8.57 -6.38 6.55
CA THR A 143 8.03 -5.34 7.43
C THR A 143 7.63 -4.11 6.62
N VAL A 144 8.53 -3.60 5.77
CA VAL A 144 8.23 -2.44 4.92
C VAL A 144 7.17 -2.77 3.86
N LYS A 145 7.16 -3.99 3.33
CA LYS A 145 6.14 -4.45 2.38
C LYS A 145 4.76 -4.57 3.03
N SER A 146 4.71 -4.99 4.29
CA SER A 146 3.48 -4.97 5.09
C SER A 146 3.00 -3.54 5.36
N ALA A 147 3.92 -2.61 5.63
CA ALA A 147 3.60 -1.19 5.76
C ALA A 147 2.97 -0.61 4.49
N ILE A 148 3.58 -0.89 3.33
CA ILE A 148 3.07 -0.48 2.02
C ILE A 148 1.70 -1.12 1.75
N CYS A 149 1.53 -2.43 1.99
CA CYS A 149 0.26 -3.11 1.76
C CYS A 149 -0.85 -2.57 2.68
N ALA A 150 -0.55 -2.27 3.93
CA ALA A 150 -1.50 -1.68 4.85
C ALA A 150 -1.94 -0.28 4.38
N LEU A 151 -0.98 0.58 4.00
CA LEU A 151 -1.28 1.93 3.51
C LEU A 151 -2.09 1.91 2.21
N ARG A 152 -1.68 1.08 1.24
CA ARG A 152 -2.40 0.91 -0.02
C ARG A 152 -3.79 0.31 0.17
N GLY A 153 -3.91 -0.65 1.10
CA GLY A 153 -5.20 -1.19 1.53
C GLY A 153 -6.11 -0.08 2.08
N ALA A 154 -5.59 0.76 2.98
CA ALA A 154 -6.35 1.89 3.54
C ALA A 154 -6.89 2.80 2.42
N TRP A 155 -6.09 3.10 1.39
CA TRP A 155 -6.54 3.87 0.23
C TRP A 155 -7.64 3.18 -0.58
N CYS A 156 -7.55 1.87 -0.79
CA CYS A 156 -8.62 1.12 -1.46
C CYS A 156 -9.92 1.16 -0.65
N PHE A 157 -9.86 1.04 0.68
CA PHE A 157 -11.04 1.18 1.53
C PHE A 157 -11.57 2.61 1.60
N ALA A 158 -10.72 3.63 1.53
CA ALA A 158 -11.14 5.02 1.40
C ALA A 158 -11.89 5.25 0.07
N ASP A 159 -11.42 4.64 -1.03
CA ASP A 159 -12.11 4.70 -2.32
C ASP A 159 -13.45 3.96 -2.30
N LEU A 160 -13.51 2.79 -1.67
CA LEU A 160 -14.75 2.05 -1.45
C LEU A 160 -15.72 2.86 -0.60
N HIS A 161 -15.27 3.48 0.49
CA HIS A 161 -16.11 4.33 1.34
C HIS A 161 -16.64 5.55 0.57
N LYS A 162 -15.80 6.19 -0.23
CA LYS A 162 -16.22 7.31 -1.08
C LYS A 162 -17.33 6.88 -2.06
N LYS A 163 -17.25 5.67 -2.60
CA LYS A 163 -18.21 5.13 -3.56
C LYS A 163 -19.49 4.60 -2.88
N TYR A 164 -19.34 3.99 -1.72
CA TYR A 164 -20.39 3.36 -0.93
C TYR A 164 -20.32 3.79 0.55
N PRO A 165 -20.70 5.04 0.87
CA PRO A 165 -20.49 5.60 2.22
C PRO A 165 -21.27 4.88 3.32
N SER A 166 -22.37 4.21 2.99
CA SER A 166 -23.24 3.51 3.95
C SER A 166 -22.72 2.13 4.37
N GLU A 167 -21.66 1.62 3.74
CA GLU A 167 -21.12 0.28 4.00
C GLU A 167 -20.00 0.28 5.06
N ASN A 168 -19.70 1.44 5.66
CA ASN A 168 -18.72 1.59 6.76
C ASN A 168 -17.28 1.17 6.42
N TRP A 169 -16.89 1.25 5.15
CA TRP A 169 -15.52 0.98 4.71
C TRP A 169 -14.45 1.88 5.38
N ASP A 170 -14.83 3.05 5.89
CA ASP A 170 -13.95 3.95 6.64
C ASP A 170 -13.44 3.32 7.95
N TYR A 171 -14.15 2.33 8.50
CA TYR A 171 -13.69 1.58 9.67
C TYR A 171 -12.44 0.75 9.34
N LEU A 172 -12.47 0.02 8.22
CA LEU A 172 -11.33 -0.77 7.75
C LEU A 172 -10.18 0.12 7.27
N GLU A 173 -10.49 1.25 6.62
CA GLU A 173 -9.53 2.30 6.28
C GLU A 173 -8.74 2.73 7.53
N LYS A 174 -9.42 3.12 8.62
CA LYS A 174 -8.78 3.55 9.87
C LYS A 174 -7.91 2.46 10.47
N ILE A 175 -8.40 1.22 10.55
CA ILE A 175 -7.62 0.07 11.05
C ILE A 175 -6.33 -0.09 10.26
N LEU A 176 -6.41 0.03 8.93
CA LEU A 176 -5.25 -0.16 8.06
C LEU A 176 -4.27 1.01 8.14
N TYR A 177 -4.73 2.25 8.33
CA TYR A 177 -3.82 3.35 8.65
C TYR A 177 -3.08 3.14 9.97
N HIS A 178 -3.75 2.62 11.01
CA HIS A 178 -3.08 2.26 12.26
C HIS A 178 -2.07 1.10 12.08
N LYS A 179 -2.40 0.09 11.28
CA LYS A 179 -1.45 -0.98 10.91
C LYS A 179 -0.27 -0.45 10.10
N ALA A 180 -0.51 0.46 9.15
CA ALA A 180 0.54 1.09 8.38
C ALA A 180 1.49 1.84 9.31
N LYS A 181 0.97 2.63 10.27
CA LYS A 181 1.78 3.33 11.27
C LYS A 181 2.69 2.38 12.04
N PHE A 182 2.12 1.28 12.52
CA PHE A 182 2.86 0.25 13.24
C PHE A 182 4.01 -0.31 12.39
N PHE A 183 3.73 -0.77 11.17
CA PHE A 183 4.76 -1.38 10.33
C PHE A 183 5.80 -0.37 9.80
N TYR A 184 5.42 0.88 9.51
CA TYR A 184 6.37 1.93 9.15
C TYR A 184 7.32 2.24 10.32
N THR A 185 6.79 2.33 11.54
CA THR A 185 7.61 2.52 12.76
C THR A 185 8.57 1.34 12.94
N GLN A 186 8.07 0.10 12.88
CA GLN A 186 8.90 -1.09 12.97
C GLN A 186 9.96 -1.19 11.87
N THR A 187 9.66 -0.73 10.66
CA THR A 187 10.63 -0.68 9.55
C THR A 187 11.82 0.18 9.94
N VAL A 188 11.57 1.37 10.50
CA VAL A 188 12.62 2.30 10.93
C VAL A 188 13.43 1.71 12.09
N GLU A 189 12.77 1.07 13.05
CA GLU A 189 13.43 0.41 14.19
C GLU A 189 14.35 -0.73 13.74
N LYS A 190 13.85 -1.63 12.88
CA LYS A 190 14.62 -2.77 12.38
C LYS A 190 15.78 -2.38 11.46
N GLU A 191 15.61 -1.32 10.66
CA GLU A 191 16.71 -0.77 9.86
C GLU A 191 17.81 -0.21 10.78
N GLN A 192 17.44 0.44 11.88
CA GLN A 192 18.40 1.00 12.85
C GLN A 192 19.13 -0.07 13.66
N SER A 193 18.44 -1.15 14.04
CA SER A 193 19.06 -2.28 14.75
C SER A 193 19.87 -3.19 13.82
N GLY A 194 19.60 -3.17 12.51
CA GLY A 194 20.18 -4.07 11.53
C GLY A 194 19.49 -5.42 11.43
N ASP A 195 18.33 -5.60 12.10
CA ASP A 195 17.56 -6.85 12.08
C ASP A 195 16.94 -7.13 10.70
N GLU A 196 16.53 -6.09 9.99
CA GLU A 196 15.96 -6.17 8.64
C GLU A 196 16.40 -4.96 7.82
N THR A 197 17.01 -5.21 6.66
CA THR A 197 17.48 -4.14 5.78
C THR A 197 16.43 -3.77 4.73
N VAL A 198 16.22 -2.48 4.57
CA VAL A 198 15.40 -1.86 3.54
C VAL A 198 16.26 -1.71 2.28
N ASN A 199 16.17 -2.71 1.39
CA ASN A 199 17.02 -2.78 0.19
C ASN A 199 16.80 -1.56 -0.73
N ALA A 200 17.83 -0.73 -0.92
CA ALA A 200 17.77 0.49 -1.75
C ALA A 200 17.31 0.29 -3.20
N SER A 201 17.37 -0.93 -3.74
CA SER A 201 16.84 -1.27 -5.08
C SER A 201 15.33 -1.51 -5.12
N MET A 202 14.68 -1.68 -3.97
CA MET A 202 13.24 -1.83 -3.87
C MET A 202 12.53 -0.49 -4.08
N PHE A 203 11.32 -0.58 -4.61
CA PHE A 203 10.44 0.56 -4.78
C PHE A 203 9.70 0.83 -3.46
N PHE A 204 10.06 1.92 -2.78
CA PHE A 204 9.48 2.32 -1.48
C PHE A 204 8.45 3.44 -1.58
N GLY A 205 8.07 3.81 -2.80
CA GLY A 205 6.91 4.66 -3.03
C GLY A 205 5.63 3.98 -2.53
N PRO A 206 4.83 4.64 -1.69
CA PRO A 206 3.56 4.07 -1.28
C PRO A 206 2.58 4.01 -2.45
N ASP A 207 2.73 4.84 -3.48
CA ASP A 207 2.00 4.78 -4.75
C ASP A 207 2.88 4.22 -5.88
N VAL A 208 2.31 3.73 -6.99
CA VAL A 208 3.02 3.20 -8.16
C VAL A 208 3.75 4.26 -9.00
N ASP A 209 3.46 5.54 -8.79
CA ASP A 209 3.97 6.67 -9.58
C ASP A 209 5.45 7.02 -9.29
N ASN A 210 5.83 7.18 -8.01
CA ASN A 210 7.16 7.68 -7.63
C ASN A 210 7.82 6.84 -6.54
N ASN A 211 9.09 6.49 -6.73
CA ASN A 211 9.91 5.90 -5.67
C ASN A 211 10.51 7.03 -4.80
N TYR A 212 10.02 7.18 -3.57
CA TYR A 212 10.55 8.14 -2.61
C TYR A 212 11.71 7.59 -1.77
N GLY A 213 12.11 6.34 -2.01
CA GLY A 213 13.19 5.68 -1.28
C GLY A 213 12.92 5.61 0.24
N TYR A 214 14.00 5.50 1.00
CA TYR A 214 13.94 5.52 2.47
C TYR A 214 13.45 6.86 3.03
N ASP A 215 13.67 7.97 2.32
CA ASP A 215 13.12 9.28 2.72
C ASP A 215 11.57 9.26 2.76
N GLY A 216 10.94 8.52 1.83
CA GLY A 216 9.50 8.28 1.83
C GLY A 216 9.04 7.51 3.05
N VAL A 217 9.77 6.46 3.44
CA VAL A 217 9.50 5.68 4.67
C VAL A 217 9.54 6.58 5.90
N MET A 218 10.59 7.41 6.02
CA MET A 218 10.74 8.34 7.13
C MET A 218 9.63 9.40 7.16
N TYR A 219 9.25 9.92 6.00
CA TYR A 219 8.16 10.88 5.88
C TYR A 219 6.82 10.26 6.33
N LEU A 220 6.48 9.08 5.79
CA LEU A 220 5.23 8.39 6.10
C LEU A 220 5.15 7.98 7.56
N THR A 221 6.25 7.56 8.17
CA THR A 221 6.30 7.28 9.61
C THR A 221 5.87 8.50 10.42
N GLY A 222 6.40 9.68 10.11
CA GLY A 222 6.01 10.92 10.79
C GLY A 222 4.58 11.35 10.46
N TRP A 223 4.15 11.24 9.21
CA TRP A 223 2.79 11.60 8.80
C TRP A 223 1.74 10.71 9.52
N LEU A 224 1.98 9.40 9.54
CA LEU A 224 1.11 8.44 10.22
C LEU A 224 1.09 8.66 11.74
N GLU A 225 2.22 9.03 12.36
CA GLU A 225 2.25 9.36 13.79
C GLU A 225 1.46 10.64 14.09
N PHE A 226 1.53 11.66 13.23
CA PHE A 226 0.76 12.89 13.42
C PHE A 226 -0.75 12.66 13.38
N HIS A 227 -1.22 11.89 12.38
CA HIS A 227 -2.64 11.67 12.15
C HIS A 227 -3.23 10.54 13.02
N PHE A 228 -2.50 9.43 13.18
CA PHE A 228 -2.96 8.18 13.81
C PHE A 228 -2.13 7.77 15.04
N GLY A 229 -1.33 8.69 15.57
CA GLY A 229 -0.65 8.59 16.87
C GLY A 229 -1.62 8.43 18.05
N ASN A 230 -1.09 8.06 19.21
CA ASN A 230 -1.90 7.98 20.43
C ASN A 230 -2.55 9.36 20.72
N ARG A 231 -3.83 9.37 21.10
CA ARG A 231 -4.57 10.58 21.51
C ARG A 231 -5.09 10.50 22.95
N GLU A 232 -4.95 9.35 23.61
CA GLU A 232 -5.47 9.13 24.96
C GLU A 232 -4.51 9.65 26.04
N ASN A 233 -3.21 9.69 25.74
CA ASN A 233 -2.18 10.20 26.64
C ASN A 233 -1.44 11.37 25.99
N GLU A 234 -1.77 12.59 26.44
CA GLU A 234 -1.20 13.84 25.93
C GLU A 234 0.32 13.90 26.10
N ALA A 235 0.86 13.51 27.26
CA ALA A 235 2.31 13.53 27.50
C ALA A 235 3.06 12.57 26.56
N ALA A 236 2.54 11.36 26.37
CA ALA A 236 3.12 10.38 25.46
C ALA A 236 3.00 10.83 23.98
N ARG A 237 1.91 11.50 23.63
CA ARG A 237 1.69 12.09 22.30
C ARG A 237 2.68 13.22 22.03
N ALA A 238 2.88 14.14 22.97
CA ALA A 238 3.84 15.22 22.83
C ALA A 238 5.27 14.68 22.60
N GLU A 239 5.66 13.63 23.32
CA GLU A 239 6.96 12.96 23.15
C GLU A 239 7.10 12.28 21.78
N SER A 240 6.06 11.56 21.34
CA SER A 240 6.07 10.89 20.04
C SER A 240 6.11 11.89 18.89
N LEU A 241 5.30 12.96 18.96
CA LEU A 241 5.29 14.05 17.99
C LEU A 241 6.61 14.81 17.96
N ALA A 242 7.24 15.07 19.11
CA ALA A 242 8.55 15.70 19.16
C ALA A 242 9.62 14.83 18.47
N THR A 243 9.55 13.50 18.65
CA THR A 243 10.44 12.54 18.01
C THR A 243 10.21 12.45 16.51
N ALA A 244 8.95 12.32 16.08
CA ALA A 244 8.57 12.34 14.67
C ALA A 244 9.01 13.65 13.99
N ARG A 245 8.77 14.80 14.64
CA ARG A 245 9.18 16.11 14.13
C ARG A 245 10.69 16.23 13.96
N ARG A 246 11.49 15.71 14.90
CA ARG A 246 12.96 15.66 14.77
C ARG A 246 13.39 14.81 13.57
N ALA A 247 12.71 13.70 13.29
CA ALA A 247 12.98 12.88 12.11
C ALA A 247 12.63 13.61 10.81
N ILE A 248 11.46 14.27 10.74
CA ILE A 248 11.06 15.08 9.58
C ILE A 248 12.01 16.27 9.37
N ALA A 249 12.49 16.90 10.44
CA ALA A 249 13.46 18.01 10.34
C ALA A 249 14.76 17.58 9.63
N ARG A 250 15.20 16.32 9.78
CA ARG A 250 16.36 15.79 9.03
C ARG A 250 16.07 15.72 7.53
N LEU A 251 14.86 15.33 7.13
CA LEU A 251 14.44 15.32 5.72
C LEU A 251 14.46 16.72 5.11
N VAL A 252 14.01 17.72 5.87
CA VAL A 252 13.99 19.14 5.46
C VAL A 252 15.39 19.75 5.42
N GLY A 253 16.19 19.52 6.46
CA GLY A 253 17.51 20.11 6.66
C GLY A 253 18.59 19.61 5.69
N MET A 254 18.42 18.41 5.13
CA MET A 254 19.29 17.86 4.08
C MET A 254 19.05 18.48 2.68
N GLY A 255 18.32 19.60 2.58
CA GLY A 255 17.78 20.18 1.34
C GLY A 255 18.75 20.27 0.15
N LYS A 256 18.18 20.13 -1.07
CA LYS A 256 18.73 20.33 -2.44
C LYS A 256 20.11 19.77 -2.80
N SER A 257 20.82 19.13 -1.87
CA SER A 257 22.20 18.64 -2.07
C SER A 257 22.27 17.36 -2.92
N SER A 258 21.14 16.70 -3.15
CA SER A 258 20.99 15.57 -4.06
C SER A 258 20.07 15.95 -5.21
N LYS A 259 20.58 15.94 -6.45
CA LYS A 259 19.78 16.10 -7.69
C LYS A 259 18.66 15.05 -7.84
N ALA A 260 18.61 14.02 -6.97
CA ALA A 260 17.70 12.89 -7.07
C ALA A 260 16.47 12.97 -6.13
N LYS A 261 16.42 13.90 -5.15
CA LYS A 261 15.28 13.96 -4.21
C LYS A 261 14.07 14.68 -4.83
N PRO A 262 12.87 14.07 -4.86
CA PRO A 262 11.66 14.73 -5.39
C PRO A 262 11.28 15.98 -4.59
N SER A 263 11.16 17.13 -5.25
CA SER A 263 10.80 18.40 -4.60
C SER A 263 9.49 18.33 -3.81
N ALA A 264 8.51 17.58 -4.34
CA ALA A 264 7.21 17.38 -3.71
C ALA A 264 7.30 16.75 -2.30
N LEU A 265 8.25 15.84 -2.07
CA LEU A 265 8.44 15.22 -0.75
C LEU A 265 8.98 16.25 0.26
N ILE A 266 9.92 17.08 -0.18
CA ILE A 266 10.55 18.09 0.68
C ILE A 266 9.53 19.15 1.10
N ASP A 267 8.68 19.59 0.17
CA ASP A 267 7.66 20.61 0.48
C ASP A 267 6.61 20.06 1.44
N LYS A 268 6.12 18.83 1.22
CA LYS A 268 5.23 18.15 2.18
C LYS A 268 5.89 17.94 3.54
N ALA A 269 7.18 17.59 3.58
CA ALA A 269 7.91 17.45 4.84
C ALA A 269 8.02 18.78 5.62
N LYS A 270 8.19 19.92 4.93
CA LYS A 270 8.18 21.24 5.59
C LYS A 270 6.81 21.56 6.18
N ASP A 271 5.75 21.30 5.43
CA ASP A 271 4.38 21.56 5.88
C ASP A 271 4.05 20.69 7.09
N LEU A 272 4.35 19.39 7.03
CA LEU A 272 4.17 18.47 8.16
C LEU A 272 5.00 18.90 9.39
N HIS A 273 6.26 19.30 9.21
CA HIS A 273 7.10 19.78 10.30
C HIS A 273 6.52 21.04 10.98
N LYS A 274 5.90 21.92 10.20
CA LYS A 274 5.21 23.11 10.72
C LYS A 274 3.97 22.72 11.52
N LEU A 275 3.11 21.86 10.96
CA LEU A 275 1.89 21.37 11.61
C LEU A 275 2.17 20.66 12.94
N MET A 276 3.17 19.78 12.97
CA MET A 276 3.62 19.14 14.21
C MET A 276 4.09 20.17 15.24
N GLY A 277 4.71 21.27 14.80
CA GLY A 277 5.18 22.32 15.68
C GLY A 277 4.12 23.25 16.24
N GLU A 278 2.99 23.38 15.56
CA GLU A 278 1.81 24.07 16.05
C GLU A 278 1.08 23.17 17.07
N ALA A 279 0.87 21.90 16.73
CA ALA A 279 0.23 20.93 17.62
C ALA A 279 0.96 20.77 18.97
N ILE A 280 2.30 20.76 19.00
CA ILE A 280 3.08 20.66 20.25
C ILE A 280 2.99 21.94 21.11
N LYS A 281 2.66 23.10 20.52
CA LYS A 281 2.53 24.37 21.27
C LYS A 281 1.13 24.61 21.82
N ASP A 282 0.14 23.99 21.20
CA ASP A 282 -1.27 24.08 21.59
C ASP A 282 -1.67 23.01 22.63
N GLU A 283 -0.77 22.07 22.93
CA GLU A 283 -0.80 21.12 24.06
C GLU A 283 -0.07 21.71 25.28
#